data_AF-A0A670XPU6-F1
#
_entry.id   AF-A0A670XPU6-F1
#
_cell.length_a   1.000
_cell.length_b   1.000
_cell.length_c   1.000
_cell.angle_alpha   90.00
_cell.angle_beta   90.00
_cell.angle_gamma   90.00
#
_symmetry.space_group_name_H-M   'P 1'
#
loop_
_entity.id
_entity.type
_entity.pdbx_description
1 polymer ?
#
loop_
_entity_poly.entity_id
_entity_poly.type
_entity_poly.pdbx_seq_one_letter_code
_entity_poly.pdbx_strand_id
1 'polypeptide(L)'
;MELVGSTLTATYAHPRPTPSNFLPAISTMASSYKNRFPHYSLTHSLSLPWRPSTYYKVAAITPTLAPFSKSSQGVTPSNMLPFVSNRTALFNRYSPDDWYRSNLTNYKDSEASRHNAEKMRVDTSRMIQDKDQQTRKTQTETTKNIGERVNDIIFWKTELNHEIDGMIGETNALTEMKKRLERGLVETEGPLQVAQECLLHREKRMGIDLVHDDVEKQLLTVSSFIT
;
A
#
# COMPACT_ATOMS: atom_id res chain seq x y z
N MET A 1 35.66 58.79 30.90
CA MET A 1 34.26 58.73 31.35
C MET A 1 33.60 57.66 30.51
N GLU A 2 33.22 56.56 31.14
CA GLU A 2 32.71 55.35 30.51
C GLU A 2 31.48 55.64 29.64
N LEU A 3 31.37 54.97 28.50
CA LEU A 3 30.05 54.57 28.00
C LEU A 3 30.13 53.17 27.40
N VAL A 4 29.54 52.27 28.18
CA VAL A 4 29.16 50.90 27.87
C VAL A 4 28.25 50.89 26.65
N GLY A 5 28.54 50.04 25.68
CA GLY A 5 27.73 49.86 24.47
C GLY A 5 27.79 48.42 23.99
N SER A 6 27.26 47.50 24.80
CA SER A 6 27.03 46.11 24.41
C SER A 6 26.14 46.04 23.17
N THR A 7 26.66 45.49 22.08
CA THR A 7 25.85 45.17 20.91
C THR A 7 24.98 43.95 21.25
N LEU A 8 23.69 44.19 21.51
CA LEU A 8 22.70 43.13 21.58
C LEU A 8 22.55 42.52 20.19
N THR A 9 23.05 41.30 19.98
CA THR A 9 22.65 40.47 18.85
C THR A 9 21.18 40.13 19.02
N ALA A 10 20.32 40.81 18.28
CA ALA A 10 18.91 40.49 18.17
C ALA A 10 18.76 39.13 17.47
N THR A 11 18.43 38.10 18.24
CA THR A 11 18.01 36.81 17.70
C THR A 11 16.62 36.98 17.10
N TYR A 12 16.54 37.25 15.80
CA TYR A 12 15.30 37.08 15.06
C TYR A 12 14.97 35.59 15.02
N ALA A 13 14.03 35.18 15.86
CA ALA A 13 13.39 33.89 15.74
C ALA A 13 12.56 33.91 14.44
N HIS A 14 13.11 33.37 13.37
CA HIS A 14 12.30 33.02 12.20
C HIS A 14 11.25 31.99 12.66
N PRO A 15 9.94 32.20 12.39
CA PRO A 15 8.99 31.13 12.47
C PRO A 15 9.47 30.07 11.48
N ARG A 16 9.77 28.87 11.99
CA ARG A 16 10.04 27.70 11.16
C ARG A 16 8.93 27.62 10.10
N PRO A 17 9.25 27.52 8.79
CA PRO A 17 8.21 27.39 7.78
C PRO A 17 7.38 26.17 8.15
N THR A 18 6.11 26.41 8.44
CA THR A 18 5.10 25.36 8.54
C THR A 18 5.16 24.61 7.23
N PRO A 19 5.47 23.30 7.22
CA PRO A 19 5.27 22.54 6.01
C PRO A 19 3.77 22.61 5.72
N SER A 20 3.40 23.24 4.60
CA SER A 20 2.08 23.13 4.01
C SER A 20 1.93 21.68 3.56
N ASN A 21 1.65 20.79 4.52
CA ASN A 21 1.28 19.42 4.26
C ASN A 21 -0.15 19.44 3.73
N PHE A 22 -0.29 19.89 2.47
CA PHE A 22 -1.53 19.76 1.69
C PHE A 22 -1.65 18.37 1.06
N LEU A 23 -0.78 17.44 1.46
CA LEU A 23 -0.85 16.03 1.11
C LEU A 23 -0.46 15.21 2.36
N PRO A 24 -1.17 14.10 2.67
CA PRO A 24 -0.83 13.27 3.81
C PRO A 24 0.57 12.68 3.64
N ALA A 25 1.38 12.72 4.72
CA ALA A 25 2.71 12.14 4.71
C ALA A 25 2.66 10.64 4.36
N ILE A 26 3.40 10.22 3.34
CA ILE A 26 3.52 8.82 2.88
C ILE A 26 4.09 7.88 3.96
N SER A 27 4.53 8.41 5.10
CA SER A 27 5.14 7.63 6.20
C SER A 27 4.18 6.92 7.15
N THR A 28 2.85 7.08 7.07
CA THR A 28 1.93 6.27 7.89
C THR A 28 1.47 4.97 7.22
N MET A 29 1.85 4.75 5.96
CA MET A 29 1.58 3.52 5.20
C MET A 29 2.65 2.42 5.41
N ALA A 30 3.67 2.63 6.24
CA ALA A 30 4.69 1.60 6.52
C ALA A 30 4.18 0.43 7.39
N SER A 31 2.94 0.49 7.86
CA SER A 31 2.36 -0.48 8.80
C SER A 31 1.42 -1.53 8.15
N SER A 32 0.93 -1.33 6.92
CA SER A 32 -0.21 -2.12 6.42
C SER A 32 0.13 -3.46 5.73
N TYR A 33 1.40 -3.74 5.43
CA TYR A 33 1.80 -5.01 4.80
C TYR A 33 2.53 -5.98 5.73
N LYS A 34 2.66 -5.65 7.02
CA LYS A 34 3.17 -6.62 8.01
C LYS A 34 2.04 -7.56 8.43
N ASN A 35 1.76 -8.48 7.51
CA ASN A 35 1.15 -9.77 7.79
C ASN A 35 1.76 -10.35 9.07
N ARG A 36 1.04 -10.26 10.18
CA ARG A 36 1.33 -11.02 11.41
C ARG A 36 0.86 -12.46 11.20
N PHE A 37 1.51 -13.16 10.28
CA PHE A 37 1.57 -14.61 10.33
C PHE A 37 2.91 -14.96 10.99
N PRO A 38 2.93 -15.76 12.06
CA PRO A 38 4.21 -16.29 12.53
C PRO A 38 4.86 -17.05 11.38
N HIS A 39 6.06 -16.61 10.96
CA HIS A 39 6.92 -17.38 10.09
C HIS A 39 7.32 -18.67 10.84
N TYR A 40 6.48 -19.70 10.75
CA TYR A 40 6.97 -21.05 10.99
C TYR A 40 7.88 -21.37 9.82
N SER A 41 9.19 -21.41 10.06
CA SER A 41 10.09 -22.11 9.17
C SER A 41 9.61 -23.57 9.16
N LEU A 42 8.92 -23.96 8.10
CA LEU A 42 8.73 -25.37 7.80
C LEU A 42 10.13 -25.92 7.53
N THR A 43 10.76 -26.48 8.56
CA THR A 43 11.84 -27.44 8.35
C THR A 43 11.24 -28.55 7.50
N HIS A 44 11.59 -28.55 6.22
CA HIS A 44 11.16 -29.53 5.25
C HIS A 44 11.80 -30.86 5.65
N SER A 45 11.21 -31.53 6.63
CA SER A 45 11.47 -32.93 6.90
C SER A 45 10.94 -33.70 5.70
N LEU A 46 11.86 -34.21 4.88
CA LEU A 46 11.58 -35.00 3.68
C LEU A 46 10.97 -36.38 3.97
N SER A 47 10.41 -36.60 5.17
CA SER A 47 9.72 -37.84 5.55
C SER A 47 8.22 -37.60 5.71
N LEU A 48 7.53 -37.24 4.62
CA LEU A 48 6.07 -37.31 4.61
C LEU A 48 5.63 -38.76 4.31
N PRO A 49 4.66 -39.34 5.06
CA PRO A 49 4.32 -40.77 4.99
C PRO A 49 3.61 -41.20 3.71
N TRP A 50 3.20 -40.24 2.88
CA TRP A 50 2.33 -40.46 1.71
C TRP A 50 3.11 -40.70 0.40
N ARG A 51 4.44 -40.82 0.46
CA ARG A 51 5.27 -41.28 -0.67
C ARG A 51 5.69 -42.74 -0.48
N PRO A 52 5.44 -43.64 -1.44
CA PRO A 52 5.78 -45.07 -1.30
C PRO A 52 7.26 -45.34 -1.00
N SER A 53 8.18 -44.48 -1.46
CA SER A 53 9.63 -44.66 -1.30
C SER A 53 10.18 -44.31 0.09
N THR A 54 9.45 -43.52 0.90
CA THR A 54 9.87 -43.12 2.26
C THR A 54 9.31 -44.04 3.33
N TYR A 55 8.25 -44.80 3.03
CA TYR A 55 7.57 -45.70 3.96
C TYR A 55 8.49 -46.80 4.53
N TYR A 56 9.29 -47.46 3.69
CA TYR A 56 10.18 -48.53 4.14
C TYR A 56 11.36 -48.05 5.00
N LYS A 57 11.82 -46.81 4.81
CA LYS A 57 12.98 -46.28 5.56
C LYS A 57 12.60 -45.85 6.97
N VAL A 58 11.40 -45.33 7.20
CA VAL A 58 10.98 -44.85 8.53
C VAL A 58 10.61 -46.02 9.45
N ALA A 59 10.03 -47.10 8.91
CA ALA A 59 9.69 -48.31 9.67
C ALA A 59 10.91 -49.04 10.28
N ALA A 60 12.11 -48.83 9.75
CA ALA A 60 13.35 -49.42 10.29
C ALA A 60 13.88 -48.71 11.54
N ILE A 61 13.46 -47.45 11.78
CA ILE A 61 14.04 -46.56 12.80
C ILE A 61 13.05 -46.34 13.97
N THR A 62 11.75 -46.56 13.74
CA THR A 62 10.69 -46.52 14.74
C THR A 62 9.86 -47.81 14.70
N PRO A 63 9.98 -48.72 15.69
CA PRO A 63 9.38 -50.06 15.61
C PRO A 63 7.84 -50.09 15.71
N THR A 64 7.20 -48.96 16.01
CA THR A 64 5.75 -48.86 16.25
C THR A 64 4.90 -48.80 14.97
N LEU A 65 5.50 -48.63 13.78
CA LEU A 65 4.77 -48.50 12.50
C LEU A 65 5.18 -49.55 11.43
N ALA A 66 5.67 -50.71 11.86
CA ALA A 66 6.06 -51.77 10.94
C ALA A 66 4.83 -52.39 10.21
N PRO A 67 4.92 -52.69 8.90
CA PRO A 67 3.91 -53.47 8.20
C PRO A 67 3.85 -54.90 8.76
N PHE A 68 2.64 -55.39 9.06
CA PHE A 68 2.36 -56.80 9.36
C PHE A 68 2.43 -57.68 8.10
N SER A 69 3.54 -57.64 7.37
CA SER A 69 3.78 -58.52 6.23
C SER A 69 5.04 -59.33 6.47
N LYS A 70 4.87 -60.49 7.11
CA LYS A 70 5.90 -61.53 7.13
C LYS A 70 6.00 -62.14 5.73
N SER A 71 6.94 -61.66 4.93
CA SER A 71 7.39 -62.38 3.74
C SER A 71 7.98 -63.72 4.19
N SER A 72 7.50 -64.80 3.59
CA SER A 72 7.95 -66.18 3.82
C SER A 72 9.47 -66.31 3.62
N GLN A 73 10.19 -66.57 4.71
CA GLN A 73 11.57 -67.06 4.63
C GLN A 73 11.56 -68.59 4.53
N GLY A 74 12.54 -69.09 3.79
CA GLY A 74 12.66 -70.44 3.27
C GLY A 74 12.49 -71.57 4.29
N VAL A 75 12.05 -72.70 3.75
CA VAL A 75 11.91 -74.00 4.41
C VAL A 75 13.27 -74.42 5.00
N THR A 76 13.34 -74.44 6.33
CA THR A 76 14.38 -75.13 7.09
C THR A 76 13.81 -76.44 7.65
N PRO A 77 14.64 -77.49 7.84
CA PRO A 77 14.14 -78.80 8.24
C PRO A 77 13.57 -78.74 9.66
N SER A 78 12.41 -79.38 9.81
CA SER A 78 11.68 -79.51 11.07
C SER A 78 12.51 -80.26 12.12
N ASN A 79 13.18 -79.51 12.98
CA ASN A 79 13.55 -79.99 14.31
C ASN A 79 12.34 -79.72 15.22
N MET A 80 11.57 -80.77 15.48
CA MET A 80 10.50 -80.77 16.49
C MET A 80 11.11 -80.40 17.84
N LEU A 81 10.94 -79.14 18.26
CA LEU A 81 11.16 -78.76 19.65
C LEU A 81 10.19 -79.56 20.53
N PRO A 82 10.64 -80.09 21.68
CA PRO A 82 9.78 -80.87 22.55
C PRO A 82 8.56 -80.05 22.93
N PHE A 83 7.38 -80.69 22.91
CA PHE A 83 6.13 -80.12 23.38
C PHE A 83 6.30 -79.65 24.83
N VAL A 84 6.61 -78.36 25.00
CA VAL A 84 6.66 -77.73 26.31
C VAL A 84 5.21 -77.64 26.77
N SER A 85 4.86 -78.45 27.75
CA SER A 85 3.54 -78.43 28.39
C SER A 85 3.19 -76.99 28.77
N ASN A 86 2.09 -76.46 28.21
CA ASN A 86 1.56 -75.10 28.40
C ASN A 86 1.08 -74.81 29.84
N ARG A 87 1.62 -75.49 30.86
CA ARG A 87 1.27 -75.28 32.27
C ARG A 87 1.62 -73.86 32.74
N THR A 88 2.68 -73.25 32.23
CA THR A 88 3.05 -71.85 32.53
C THR A 88 2.09 -70.85 31.89
N ALA A 89 1.40 -71.22 30.80
CA ALA A 89 0.42 -70.37 30.12
C ALA A 89 -0.91 -70.27 30.88
N LEU A 90 -1.13 -71.05 31.94
CA LEU A 90 -2.30 -70.94 32.83
C LEU A 90 -2.08 -69.88 33.91
N PHE A 91 -0.85 -69.74 34.41
CA PHE A 91 -0.46 -68.74 35.40
C PHE A 91 -0.27 -67.33 34.82
N ASN A 92 -0.30 -67.19 33.49
CA ASN A 92 -0.18 -65.92 32.76
C ASN A 92 -1.50 -65.50 32.09
N ARG A 93 -2.65 -66.00 32.57
CA ARG A 93 -3.97 -65.65 32.06
C ARG A 93 -4.60 -64.59 32.94
N TYR A 94 -5.21 -63.59 32.32
CA TYR A 94 -6.02 -62.60 33.01
C TYR A 94 -7.20 -63.25 33.72
N SER A 95 -7.46 -62.80 34.94
CA SER A 95 -8.68 -63.16 35.67
C SER A 95 -9.90 -62.55 34.96
N PRO A 96 -11.10 -63.15 35.07
CA PRO A 96 -12.34 -62.49 34.66
C PRO A 96 -12.51 -61.07 35.23
N ASP A 97 -11.98 -60.80 36.42
CA ASP A 97 -11.97 -59.44 37.02
C ASP A 97 -11.05 -58.47 36.25
N ASP A 98 -9.85 -58.90 35.84
CA ASP A 98 -8.95 -58.09 35.02
C ASP A 98 -9.57 -57.79 33.64
N TRP A 99 -10.26 -58.78 33.07
CA TRP A 99 -11.04 -58.59 31.84
C TRP A 99 -12.16 -57.57 32.05
N TYR A 100 -12.94 -57.67 33.12
CA TYR A 100 -14.01 -56.72 33.42
C TYR A 100 -13.48 -55.30 33.64
N ARG A 101 -12.40 -55.15 34.41
CA ARG A 101 -11.71 -53.87 34.63
C ARG A 101 -11.20 -53.27 33.32
N SER A 102 -10.59 -54.07 32.45
CA SER A 102 -10.13 -53.61 31.13
C SER A 102 -11.29 -53.15 30.26
N ASN A 103 -12.39 -53.91 30.20
CA ASN A 103 -13.57 -53.52 29.42
C ASN A 103 -14.24 -52.25 29.98
N LEU A 104 -14.29 -52.09 31.31
CA LEU A 104 -14.81 -50.89 31.94
C LEU A 104 -13.96 -49.65 31.59
N THR A 105 -12.63 -49.78 31.59
CA THR A 105 -11.72 -48.71 31.14
C THR A 105 -11.94 -48.39 29.67
N ASN A 106 -11.98 -49.41 28.80
CA ASN A 106 -12.23 -49.21 27.36
C ASN A 106 -13.57 -48.51 27.09
N TYR A 107 -14.61 -48.84 27.87
CA TYR A 107 -15.91 -48.18 27.77
C TYR A 107 -15.83 -46.70 28.15
N LYS A 108 -15.16 -46.37 29.26
CA LYS A 108 -14.96 -44.99 29.70
C LYS A 108 -14.16 -44.18 28.68
N ASP A 109 -13.08 -44.76 28.16
CA ASP A 109 -12.24 -44.11 27.15
C ASP A 109 -13.00 -43.88 25.84
N SER A 110 -13.83 -44.85 25.43
CA SER A 110 -14.68 -44.73 24.25
C SER A 110 -15.72 -43.63 24.42
N GLU A 111 -16.38 -43.55 25.57
CA GLU A 111 -17.35 -42.50 25.87
C GLU A 111 -16.71 -41.10 25.93
N ALA A 112 -15.53 -40.99 26.54
CA ALA A 112 -14.77 -39.74 26.55
C ALA A 112 -14.35 -39.33 25.13
N SER A 113 -13.88 -40.27 24.32
CA SER A 113 -13.53 -40.05 22.91
C SER A 113 -14.73 -39.57 22.09
N ARG A 114 -15.89 -40.23 22.25
CA ARG A 114 -17.16 -39.85 21.60
C ARG A 114 -17.59 -38.44 22.01
N HIS A 115 -17.55 -38.12 23.30
CA HIS A 115 -17.91 -36.80 23.80
C HIS A 115 -16.99 -35.69 23.25
N ASN A 116 -15.67 -35.94 23.26
CA ASN A 116 -14.69 -35.00 22.72
C ASN A 116 -14.87 -34.79 21.22
N ALA A 117 -15.12 -35.86 20.44
CA ALA A 117 -15.37 -35.76 19.01
C ALA A 117 -16.63 -34.94 18.70
N GLU A 118 -17.71 -35.11 19.47
CA GLU A 118 -18.93 -34.33 19.31
C GLU A 118 -18.68 -32.84 19.61
N LYS A 119 -18.02 -32.54 20.73
CA LYS A 119 -17.63 -31.17 21.07
C LYS A 119 -16.77 -30.53 19.96
N MET A 120 -15.76 -31.25 19.47
CA MET A 120 -14.90 -30.77 18.39
C MET A 120 -15.68 -30.46 17.10
N ARG A 121 -16.70 -31.26 16.76
CA ARG A 121 -17.56 -30.99 15.60
C ARG A 121 -18.37 -29.72 15.79
N VAL A 122 -18.97 -29.52 16.97
CA VAL A 122 -19.72 -28.30 17.29
C VAL A 122 -18.82 -27.07 17.24
N ASP A 123 -17.65 -27.13 17.89
CA ASP A 123 -16.68 -26.04 17.92
C ASP A 123 -16.18 -25.70 16.50
N THR A 124 -15.93 -26.73 15.68
CA THR A 124 -15.52 -26.54 14.28
C THR A 124 -16.63 -25.89 13.46
N SER A 125 -17.87 -26.36 13.60
CA SER A 125 -19.03 -25.78 12.89
C SER A 125 -19.23 -24.31 13.24
N ARG A 126 -19.14 -23.96 14.53
CA ARG A 126 -19.20 -22.57 14.99
C ARG A 126 -18.05 -21.75 14.42
N MET A 127 -16.82 -22.27 14.46
CA MET A 127 -15.66 -21.58 13.92
C MET A 127 -15.81 -21.28 12.42
N ILE A 128 -16.36 -22.22 11.64
CA ILE A 128 -16.63 -22.02 10.21
C ILE A 128 -17.62 -20.87 10.01
N GLN A 129 -18.72 -20.86 10.77
CA GLN A 129 -19.73 -19.80 10.68
C GLN A 129 -19.16 -18.42 11.05
N ASP A 130 -18.42 -18.33 12.16
CA ASP A 130 -17.80 -17.09 12.61
C ASP A 130 -16.83 -16.55 11.55
N LYS A 131 -16.06 -17.44 10.90
CA LYS A 131 -15.11 -17.04 9.84
C LYS A 131 -15.81 -16.63 8.56
N ASP A 132 -16.85 -17.35 8.13
CA ASP A 132 -17.65 -16.96 6.96
C ASP A 132 -18.30 -15.59 7.18
N GLN A 133 -18.89 -15.34 8.36
CA GLN A 133 -19.47 -14.05 8.70
C GLN A 133 -18.42 -12.93 8.68
N GLN A 134 -17.26 -13.16 9.29
CA GLN A 134 -16.17 -12.19 9.31
C GLN A 134 -15.68 -11.88 7.89
N THR A 135 -15.48 -12.90 7.06
CA THR A 135 -15.06 -12.74 5.66
C THR A 135 -16.09 -11.95 4.86
N ARG A 136 -17.38 -12.25 4.98
CA ARG A 136 -18.45 -11.50 4.29
C ARG A 136 -18.48 -10.03 4.72
N LYS A 137 -18.36 -9.77 6.03
CA LYS A 137 -18.34 -8.41 6.56
C LYS A 137 -17.14 -7.64 6.00
N THR A 138 -15.93 -8.19 6.11
CA THR A 138 -14.72 -7.57 5.60
C THR A 138 -14.78 -7.34 4.09
N GLN A 139 -15.30 -8.31 3.32
CA GLN A 139 -15.46 -8.17 1.87
C GLN A 139 -16.41 -7.01 1.52
N THR A 140 -17.55 -6.93 2.21
CA THR A 140 -18.55 -5.88 1.98
C THR A 140 -17.98 -4.50 2.30
N GLU A 141 -17.34 -4.36 3.46
CA GLU A 141 -16.72 -3.12 3.91
C GLU A 141 -15.59 -2.67 2.97
N THR A 142 -14.72 -3.61 2.57
CA THR A 142 -13.61 -3.31 1.65
C THR A 142 -14.13 -2.92 0.28
N THR A 143 -15.13 -3.63 -0.25
CA THR A 143 -15.75 -3.30 -1.54
C THR A 143 -16.38 -1.91 -1.52
N LYS A 144 -17.09 -1.57 -0.44
CA LYS A 144 -17.66 -0.24 -0.23
C LYS A 144 -16.58 0.84 -0.19
N ASN A 145 -15.54 0.66 0.62
CA ASN A 145 -14.44 1.63 0.75
C ASN A 145 -13.72 1.85 -0.58
N ILE A 146 -13.47 0.78 -1.34
CA ILE A 146 -12.88 0.89 -2.69
C ILE A 146 -13.80 1.69 -3.61
N GLY A 147 -15.12 1.42 -3.58
CA GLY A 147 -16.10 2.17 -4.37
C GLY A 147 -16.11 3.67 -4.04
N GLU A 148 -16.10 4.03 -2.74
CA GLU A 148 -15.99 5.42 -2.29
C GLU A 148 -14.71 6.08 -2.80
N ARG A 149 -13.56 5.41 -2.66
CA ARG A 149 -12.27 5.93 -3.14
C ARG A 149 -12.24 6.12 -4.67
N VAL A 150 -12.87 5.22 -5.43
CA VAL A 150 -12.97 5.37 -6.89
C VAL A 150 -13.79 6.60 -7.23
N ASN A 151 -14.91 6.83 -6.55
CA ASN A 151 -15.73 8.03 -6.75
C ASN A 151 -14.96 9.31 -6.40
N ASP A 152 -14.23 9.33 -5.30
CA ASP A 152 -13.40 10.47 -4.91
C ASP A 152 -12.33 10.77 -5.97
N ILE A 153 -11.65 9.74 -6.47
CA ILE A 153 -10.63 9.89 -7.52
C ILE A 153 -11.26 10.45 -8.81
N ILE A 154 -12.43 9.95 -9.20
CA ILE A 154 -13.15 10.44 -10.38
C ILE A 154 -13.53 11.90 -10.20
N PHE A 155 -14.09 12.25 -9.04
CA PHE A 155 -14.48 13.63 -8.70
C PHE A 155 -13.30 14.59 -8.80
N TRP A 156 -12.17 14.27 -8.15
CA TRP A 156 -10.99 15.14 -8.20
C TRP A 156 -10.36 15.20 -9.59
N LYS A 157 -10.40 14.11 -10.36
CA LYS A 157 -9.98 14.14 -11.75
C LYS A 157 -10.85 15.08 -12.58
N THR A 158 -12.17 15.05 -12.41
CA THR A 158 -13.08 15.95 -13.13
C THR A 158 -12.85 17.40 -12.74
N GLU A 159 -12.62 17.68 -11.46
CA GLU A 159 -12.35 19.04 -10.97
C GLU A 159 -11.04 19.59 -11.53
N LEU A 160 -9.98 18.79 -11.52
CA LEU A 160 -8.69 19.18 -12.10
C LEU A 160 -8.78 19.43 -13.60
N ASN A 161 -9.52 18.60 -14.33
CA ASN A 161 -9.72 18.83 -15.77
C ASN A 161 -10.50 20.13 -16.02
N HIS A 162 -11.53 20.41 -15.22
CA HIS A 162 -12.28 21.65 -15.32
C HIS A 162 -11.40 22.89 -15.10
N GLU A 163 -10.55 22.85 -14.06
CA GLU A 163 -9.61 23.92 -13.76
C GLU A 163 -8.57 24.09 -14.88
N ILE A 164 -8.06 22.99 -15.45
CA ILE A 164 -7.14 23.03 -16.60
C ILE A 164 -7.80 23.72 -17.80
N ASP A 165 -9.04 23.35 -18.12
CA ASP A 165 -9.79 23.97 -19.23
C ASP A 165 -10.01 25.47 -18.98
N GLY A 166 -10.31 25.85 -17.73
CA GLY A 166 -10.41 27.25 -17.31
C GLY A 166 -9.11 28.03 -17.52
N MET A 167 -7.98 27.51 -17.01
CA MET A 167 -6.66 28.12 -17.18
C MET A 167 -6.23 28.24 -18.65
N ILE A 168 -6.57 27.25 -19.48
CA ILE A 168 -6.33 27.32 -20.94
C ILE A 168 -7.13 28.47 -21.54
N GLY A 169 -8.41 28.61 -21.16
CA GLY A 169 -9.26 29.73 -21.57
C GLY A 169 -8.67 31.09 -21.21
N GLU A 170 -8.24 31.27 -19.96
CA GLU A 170 -7.61 32.51 -19.49
C GLU A 170 -6.28 32.79 -20.21
N THR A 171 -5.44 31.77 -20.38
CA THR A 171 -4.16 31.88 -21.08
C THR A 171 -4.38 32.34 -22.52
N ASN A 172 -5.38 31.80 -23.21
CA ASN A 172 -5.73 32.20 -24.57
C ASN A 172 -6.22 33.65 -24.61
N ALA A 173 -7.09 34.06 -23.67
CA ALA A 173 -7.59 35.43 -23.58
C ALA A 173 -6.46 36.44 -23.34
N LEU A 174 -5.54 36.14 -22.41
CA LEU A 174 -4.36 36.97 -22.14
C LEU A 174 -3.42 37.03 -23.34
N THR A 175 -3.21 35.91 -24.03
CA THR A 175 -2.39 35.85 -25.24
C THR A 175 -2.96 36.73 -26.35
N GLU A 176 -4.27 36.71 -26.55
CA GLU A 176 -4.93 37.58 -27.54
C GLU A 176 -4.85 39.06 -27.15
N MET A 177 -5.06 39.37 -25.88
CA MET A 177 -4.92 40.75 -25.39
C MET A 177 -3.49 41.26 -25.57
N LYS A 178 -2.49 40.43 -25.26
CA LYS A 178 -1.07 40.74 -25.50
C LYS A 178 -0.81 41.05 -26.98
N LYS A 179 -1.24 40.17 -27.90
CA LYS A 179 -1.08 40.41 -29.35
C LYS A 179 -1.73 41.71 -29.80
N ARG A 180 -2.92 42.03 -29.27
CA ARG A 180 -3.62 43.28 -29.58
C ARG A 180 -2.84 44.50 -29.11
N LEU A 181 -2.27 44.45 -27.89
CA LEU A 181 -1.44 45.52 -27.35
C LEU A 181 -0.12 45.68 -28.12
N GLU A 182 0.55 44.58 -28.46
CA GLU A 182 1.77 44.59 -29.27
C GLU A 182 1.50 45.20 -30.65
N ARG A 183 0.39 44.83 -31.29
CA ARG A 183 -0.03 45.45 -32.55
C ARG A 183 -0.31 46.95 -32.38
N GLY A 184 -1.05 47.34 -31.34
CA GLY A 184 -1.33 48.75 -31.06
C GLY A 184 -0.05 49.56 -30.83
N LEU A 185 0.95 48.99 -30.15
CA LEU A 185 2.26 49.61 -29.97
C LEU A 185 2.97 49.83 -31.32
N VAL A 186 3.03 48.80 -32.17
CA VAL A 186 3.62 48.92 -33.51
C VAL A 186 2.88 49.97 -34.36
N GLU A 187 1.55 50.03 -34.27
CA GLU A 187 0.74 51.04 -34.97
C GLU A 187 1.05 52.48 -34.49
N THR A 188 1.52 52.67 -33.25
CA THR A 188 1.93 54.00 -32.74
C THR A 188 3.33 54.44 -33.20
N GLU A 189 4.20 53.52 -33.65
CA GLU A 189 5.57 53.86 -34.09
C GLU A 189 5.57 54.78 -35.33
N GLY A 190 4.70 54.53 -36.31
CA GLY A 190 4.62 55.33 -37.53
C GLY A 190 4.25 56.80 -37.26
N PRO A 191 3.15 57.09 -36.55
CA PRO A 191 2.81 58.45 -36.12
C PRO A 191 3.91 59.14 -35.31
N LEU A 192 4.61 58.41 -34.43
CA LEU A 192 5.75 58.96 -33.68
C LEU A 192 6.88 59.39 -34.60
N GLN A 193 7.28 58.55 -35.56
CA GLN A 193 8.31 58.89 -36.55
C GLN A 193 7.95 60.14 -37.36
N VAL A 194 6.69 60.22 -37.84
CA VAL A 194 6.19 61.40 -38.55
C VAL A 194 6.24 62.64 -37.67
N ALA A 195 5.85 62.54 -36.40
CA ALA A 195 5.88 63.66 -35.48
C ALA A 195 7.32 64.15 -35.21
N GLN A 196 8.26 63.22 -35.02
CA GLN A 196 9.68 63.52 -34.85
C GLN A 196 10.27 64.20 -36.10
N GLU A 197 10.01 63.67 -37.30
CA GLU A 197 10.47 64.29 -38.55
C GLU A 197 9.88 65.70 -38.75
N CYS A 198 8.60 65.87 -38.42
CA CYS A 198 7.93 67.16 -38.44
C CYS A 198 8.54 68.18 -37.47
N LEU A 199 8.99 67.75 -36.28
CA LEU A 199 9.71 68.60 -35.33
C LEU A 199 11.10 68.96 -35.86
N LEU A 200 11.85 67.99 -36.39
CA LEU A 200 13.18 68.21 -37.00
C LEU A 200 13.12 69.23 -38.16
N HIS A 201 12.07 69.21 -38.98
CA HIS A 201 11.89 70.21 -40.03
C HIS A 201 11.59 71.60 -39.47
N ARG A 202 10.84 71.69 -38.37
CA ARG A 202 10.54 72.97 -37.72
C ARG A 202 11.76 73.60 -37.07
N GLU A 203 12.63 72.79 -36.47
CA GLU A 203 13.91 73.25 -35.88
C GLU A 203 14.87 73.85 -36.92
N LYS A 204 14.73 73.48 -38.19
CA LYS A 204 15.54 74.03 -39.30
C LYS A 204 15.06 75.40 -39.82
N ARG A 205 13.92 75.91 -39.33
CA ARG A 205 13.42 77.25 -39.69
C ARG A 205 14.39 78.32 -39.19
N MET A 206 14.50 79.44 -39.90
CA MET A 206 15.50 80.48 -39.64
C MET A 206 14.85 81.85 -39.42
N GLY A 207 15.46 82.67 -38.57
CA GLY A 207 15.02 84.05 -38.33
C GLY A 207 13.61 84.10 -37.73
N ILE A 208 12.75 84.92 -38.31
CA ILE A 208 11.37 85.13 -37.81
C ILE A 208 10.47 83.90 -37.97
N ASP A 209 10.85 82.93 -38.80
CA ASP A 209 10.06 81.72 -39.04
C ASP A 209 10.32 80.63 -37.98
N LEU A 210 11.34 80.77 -37.13
CA LEU A 210 11.61 79.88 -36.01
C LEU A 210 10.71 80.24 -34.82
N VAL A 211 9.48 79.71 -34.85
CA VAL A 211 8.41 80.05 -33.89
C VAL A 211 7.88 78.80 -33.20
N HIS A 212 7.63 78.90 -31.89
CA HIS A 212 6.87 77.91 -31.11
C HIS A 212 5.38 78.00 -31.41
N ASP A 213 4.99 77.47 -32.56
CA ASP A 213 3.61 77.45 -33.01
C ASP A 213 2.77 76.37 -32.29
N ASP A 214 1.45 76.46 -32.44
CA ASP A 214 0.55 75.50 -31.80
C ASP A 214 0.71 74.09 -32.37
N VAL A 215 1.17 73.94 -33.62
CA VAL A 215 1.41 72.62 -34.21
C VAL A 215 2.63 71.97 -33.56
N GLU A 216 3.70 72.72 -33.28
CA GLU A 216 4.86 72.25 -32.53
C GLU A 216 4.46 71.72 -31.14
N LYS A 217 3.61 72.44 -30.40
CA LYS A 217 3.09 71.99 -29.10
C LYS A 217 2.33 70.67 -29.21
N GLN A 218 1.47 70.53 -30.23
CA GLN A 218 0.71 69.30 -30.45
C GLN A 218 1.63 68.12 -30.82
N LEU A 219 2.65 68.35 -31.65
CA LEU A 219 3.64 67.33 -32.03
C LEU A 219 4.49 66.87 -30.83
N LEU A 220 4.89 67.79 -29.97
CA LEU A 220 5.57 67.46 -28.71
C LEU A 220 4.67 66.65 -27.78
N THR A 221 3.38 66.99 -27.71
CA THR A 221 2.39 66.24 -26.92
C THR A 221 2.25 64.81 -27.42
N VAL A 222 2.07 64.60 -28.73
CA VAL A 222 2.00 63.26 -29.34
C VAL A 222 3.28 62.47 -29.08
N SER A 223 4.45 63.10 -29.24
CA SER A 223 5.74 62.45 -29.00
C SER A 223 5.87 62.02 -27.53
N SER A 224 5.50 62.89 -26.57
CA SER A 224 5.54 62.58 -25.14
C SER A 224 4.52 61.53 -24.67
N PHE A 225 3.46 61.30 -25.46
CA PHE A 225 2.44 60.31 -25.12
C PHE A 225 2.86 58.89 -25.52
N ILE A 226 3.64 58.75 -26.59
CA ILE A 226 4.06 57.46 -27.15
C ILE A 226 5.41 57.00 -26.55
N THR A 227 6.26 57.93 -26.10
CA THR A 227 7.60 57.66 -25.53
C THR A 227 7.59 57.66 -24.01
#